data_AF-M3YUT3-F1
#
_entry.id   AF-M3YUT3-F1
#
_cell.length_a   1.000
_cell.length_b   1.000
_cell.length_c   1.000
_cell.angle_alpha   90.00
_cell.angle_beta   90.00
_cell.angle_gamma   90.00
#
_symmetry.space_group_name_H-M   'P 1'
#
loop_
_entity.id
_entity.type
_entity.pdbx_description
1 polymer ?
#
loop_
_entity_poly.entity_id
_entity_poly.type
_entity_poly.pdbx_seq_one_letter_code
_entity_poly.pdbx_strand_id
1 'polypeptide(L)'
;ITHFTEQPDKDLNEGLRLELHRLVDNYCDRHQNEPEGEDQEWVVLQELEDGFNEVLLNTVDLSYQNDSQDSSPLLPEVRQELRSRLRRSPVISLEDQDFESWDPRESFSDRVLRFFQRLLGYLLQKWRALLAWLRRAVAAGMRALCCAVETVWSVFQDFCSFMAQALGFTIQA
;
A
#
# COMPACT_ATOMS: atom_id res chain seq x y z
N ILE A 1 -1.12 -35.72 -19.58
CA ILE A 1 -1.25 -34.91 -18.34
C ILE A 1 0.12 -34.36 -18.02
N THR A 2 0.31 -33.06 -18.22
CA THR A 2 1.30 -32.21 -17.54
C THR A 2 1.08 -30.78 -18.03
N HIS A 3 0.10 -30.09 -17.41
CA HIS A 3 0.02 -28.64 -17.49
C HIS A 3 1.15 -28.11 -16.60
N PHE A 4 2.14 -27.45 -17.19
CA PHE A 4 3.12 -26.65 -16.47
C PHE A 4 2.43 -25.35 -16.06
N THR A 5 2.09 -25.24 -14.78
CA THR A 5 1.68 -23.99 -14.12
C THR A 5 2.81 -23.54 -13.19
N GLU A 6 3.77 -22.83 -13.78
CA GLU A 6 4.81 -22.01 -13.16
C GLU A 6 5.05 -20.89 -14.20
N GLN A 7 5.04 -19.56 -13.97
CA GLN A 7 5.22 -18.72 -12.79
C GLN A 7 4.64 -17.32 -13.11
N PRO A 8 3.43 -16.96 -12.67
CA PRO A 8 2.94 -15.57 -12.81
C PRO A 8 3.71 -14.60 -11.90
N ASP A 9 4.20 -15.09 -10.75
CA ASP A 9 4.78 -14.27 -9.68
C ASP A 9 6.22 -13.79 -10.00
N LYS A 10 6.99 -14.56 -10.79
CA LYS A 10 8.34 -14.13 -11.22
C LYS A 10 8.28 -12.99 -12.24
N ASP A 11 7.33 -13.03 -13.15
CA ASP A 11 7.16 -12.03 -14.22
C ASP A 11 6.76 -10.66 -13.64
N LEU A 12 5.90 -10.66 -12.62
CA LEU A 12 5.47 -9.43 -11.93
C LEU A 12 6.61 -8.75 -11.17
N ASN A 13 7.44 -9.51 -10.46
CA ASN A 13 8.57 -8.98 -9.70
C ASN A 13 9.68 -8.45 -10.63
N GLU A 14 9.96 -9.15 -11.73
CA GLU A 14 10.89 -8.67 -12.74
C GLU A 14 10.38 -7.40 -13.43
N GLY A 15 9.09 -7.32 -13.76
CA GLY A 15 8.46 -6.11 -14.30
C GLY A 15 8.52 -4.91 -13.34
N LEU A 16 8.21 -5.12 -12.05
CA LEU A 16 8.37 -4.09 -11.02
C LEU A 16 9.81 -3.58 -10.97
N ARG A 17 10.79 -4.49 -10.91
CA ARG A 17 12.20 -4.14 -10.84
C ARG A 17 12.63 -3.31 -12.04
N LEU A 18 12.21 -3.69 -13.25
CA LEU A 18 12.51 -2.96 -14.49
C LEU A 18 11.95 -1.54 -14.48
N GLU A 19 10.69 -1.37 -14.05
CA GLU A 19 10.08 -0.04 -13.98
C GLU A 19 10.76 0.86 -12.95
N LEU A 20 11.11 0.32 -11.77
CA LEU A 20 11.86 1.08 -10.77
C LEU A 20 13.24 1.50 -11.31
N HIS A 21 13.96 0.62 -11.99
CA HIS A 21 15.22 0.98 -12.64
C HIS A 21 15.03 2.06 -13.70
N ARG A 22 14.00 1.94 -14.54
CA ARG A 22 13.70 2.95 -15.58
C ARG A 22 13.44 4.34 -14.98
N LEU A 23 12.76 4.43 -13.84
CA LEU A 23 12.54 5.70 -13.14
C LEU A 23 13.87 6.30 -12.65
N VAL A 24 14.76 5.48 -12.10
CA VAL A 24 16.09 5.91 -11.66
C VAL A 24 16.95 6.37 -12.83
N ASP A 25 16.98 5.62 -13.92
CA ASP A 25 17.76 5.95 -15.11
C ASP A 25 17.30 7.28 -15.71
N ASN A 26 15.98 7.48 -15.86
CA ASN A 26 15.41 8.74 -16.33
C ASN A 26 15.77 9.93 -15.44
N TYR A 27 15.81 9.75 -14.13
CA TYR A 27 16.26 10.78 -13.20
C TYR A 27 17.74 11.10 -13.44
N CYS A 28 18.61 10.09 -13.46
CA CYS A 28 20.04 10.30 -13.69
C CYS A 28 20.32 11.02 -15.02
N ASP A 29 19.69 10.59 -16.12
CA ASP A 29 19.89 11.16 -17.46
C ASP A 29 19.51 12.65 -17.55
N ARG A 30 18.44 13.05 -16.85
CA ARG A 30 17.95 14.43 -16.83
C ARG A 30 18.85 15.34 -16.00
N HIS A 31 19.31 14.87 -14.85
CA HIS A 31 20.00 15.72 -13.87
C HIS A 31 21.53 15.64 -13.95
N GLN A 32 22.09 14.81 -14.84
CA GLN A 32 23.54 14.68 -15.01
C GLN A 32 24.23 15.99 -15.46
N ASN A 33 23.52 16.87 -16.17
CA ASN A 33 24.12 18.04 -16.83
C ASN A 33 23.60 19.41 -16.35
N GLU A 34 22.61 19.45 -15.44
CA GLU A 34 22.05 20.70 -14.93
C GLU A 34 22.41 20.91 -13.46
N PRO A 35 23.07 22.03 -13.10
CA PRO A 35 23.14 22.48 -11.71
C PRO A 35 21.79 23.11 -11.38
N GLU A 36 20.83 22.29 -11.00
CA GLU A 36 19.53 22.78 -10.52
C GLU A 36 19.69 23.48 -9.17
N GLY A 37 18.94 24.57 -8.97
CA GLY A 37 18.84 25.20 -7.65
C GLY A 37 18.12 24.29 -6.66
N GLU A 38 18.34 24.51 -5.35
CA GLU A 38 17.78 23.68 -4.26
C GLU A 38 16.25 23.50 -4.36
N ASP A 39 15.51 24.53 -4.79
CA ASP A 39 14.05 24.47 -4.99
C ASP A 39 13.63 23.57 -6.16
N GLN A 40 14.48 23.42 -7.17
CA GLN A 40 14.19 22.67 -8.39
C GLN A 40 14.52 21.19 -8.23
N GLU A 41 15.57 20.87 -7.47
CA GLU A 41 15.80 19.50 -6.99
C GLU A 41 14.57 18.98 -6.28
N TRP A 42 13.96 19.75 -5.38
CA TRP A 42 12.82 19.28 -4.60
C TRP A 42 11.66 18.74 -5.42
N VAL A 43 11.29 19.49 -6.45
CA VAL A 43 10.19 19.13 -7.34
C VAL A 43 10.50 17.81 -8.03
N VAL A 44 11.73 17.65 -8.51
CA VAL A 44 12.19 16.43 -9.16
C VAL A 44 12.19 15.24 -8.19
N LEU A 45 12.60 15.44 -6.93
CA LEU A 45 12.59 14.37 -5.93
C LEU A 45 11.16 13.91 -5.60
N GLN A 46 10.22 14.85 -5.57
CA GLN A 46 8.80 14.54 -5.39
C GLN A 46 8.24 13.77 -6.60
N GLU A 47 8.60 14.17 -7.82
CA GLU A 47 8.19 13.44 -9.03
C GLU A 47 8.71 11.99 -9.04
N LEU A 48 9.96 11.78 -8.62
CA LEU A 48 10.51 10.44 -8.53
C LEU A 48 9.80 9.61 -7.46
N GLU A 49 9.51 10.19 -6.29
CA GLU A 49 8.72 9.53 -5.26
C GLU A 49 7.33 9.11 -5.76
N ASP A 50 6.63 10.03 -6.42
CA ASP A 50 5.30 9.78 -6.97
C ASP A 50 5.34 8.65 -8.01
N GLY A 51 6.37 8.62 -8.85
CA GLY A 51 6.62 7.53 -9.80
C GLY A 51 6.81 6.17 -9.10
N PHE A 52 7.65 6.11 -8.07
CA PHE A 52 7.86 4.88 -7.29
C PHE A 52 6.56 4.40 -6.63
N ASN A 53 5.83 5.33 -6.02
CA ASN A 53 4.54 5.07 -5.37
C ASN A 53 3.51 4.52 -6.37
N GLU A 54 3.41 5.12 -7.55
CA GLU A 54 2.48 4.71 -8.60
C GLU A 54 2.82 3.32 -9.16
N VAL A 55 4.10 3.04 -9.44
CA VAL A 55 4.55 1.73 -9.92
C VAL A 55 4.24 0.64 -8.88
N LEU A 56 4.49 0.89 -7.60
CA LEU A 56 4.18 -0.05 -6.52
C LEU A 56 2.67 -0.28 -6.37
N LEU A 57 1.86 0.79 -6.44
CA LEU A 57 0.39 0.68 -6.42
C LEU A 57 -0.16 -0.11 -7.60
N ASN A 58 0.34 0.16 -8.81
CA ASN A 58 -0.07 -0.55 -10.02
C ASN A 58 0.30 -2.02 -9.95
N THR A 59 1.47 -2.34 -9.38
CA THR A 59 1.89 -3.74 -9.14
C THR A 59 0.95 -4.44 -8.17
N VAL A 60 0.56 -3.80 -7.07
CA VAL A 60 -0.43 -4.33 -6.13
C VAL A 60 -1.78 -4.55 -6.84
N ASP A 61 -2.20 -3.63 -7.69
CA ASP A 61 -3.45 -3.78 -8.45
C ASP A 61 -3.41 -4.92 -9.46
N LEU A 62 -2.26 -5.12 -10.12
CA LEU A 62 -2.02 -6.21 -11.07
C LEU A 62 -1.98 -7.58 -10.38
N SER A 63 -1.37 -7.68 -9.19
CA SER A 63 -1.34 -8.94 -8.44
C SER A 63 -2.75 -9.43 -8.10
N TYR A 64 -3.68 -8.52 -7.75
CA TYR A 64 -5.08 -8.89 -7.49
C TYR A 64 -5.84 -9.33 -8.76
N GLN A 65 -5.51 -8.80 -9.94
CA GLN A 65 -6.17 -9.19 -11.19
C GLN A 65 -5.68 -10.55 -11.70
N ASN A 66 -4.41 -10.87 -11.46
CA ASN A 66 -3.82 -12.15 -11.88
C ASN A 66 -4.26 -13.34 -11.01
N ASP A 67 -4.60 -13.12 -9.74
CA ASP A 67 -5.10 -14.16 -8.81
C ASP A 67 -6.61 -14.50 -9.00
N SER A 68 -7.17 -14.20 -10.17
CA SER A 68 -8.61 -14.34 -10.45
C SER A 68 -9.04 -15.79 -10.73
N GLN A 69 -9.16 -16.56 -9.65
CA GLN A 69 -10.25 -17.53 -9.54
C GLN A 69 -10.90 -17.57 -8.15
N ASP A 70 -10.15 -17.29 -7.07
CA ASP A 70 -10.66 -17.43 -5.69
C ASP A 70 -10.50 -16.18 -4.79
N SER A 71 -9.79 -15.14 -5.25
CA SER A 71 -9.55 -13.93 -4.46
C SER A 71 -10.57 -12.84 -4.77
N SER A 72 -11.36 -12.43 -3.76
CA SER A 72 -12.21 -11.25 -3.87
C SER A 72 -11.32 -10.00 -3.95
N PRO A 73 -11.44 -9.15 -4.99
CA PRO A 73 -10.63 -7.95 -5.11
C PRO A 73 -10.88 -7.02 -3.91
N LEU A 74 -9.87 -6.24 -3.52
CA LEU A 74 -10.05 -5.18 -2.53
C LEU A 74 -11.20 -4.27 -2.97
N LEU A 75 -12.06 -3.92 -2.02
CA LEU A 75 -13.16 -2.98 -2.26
C LEU A 75 -12.62 -1.68 -2.88
N PRO A 76 -13.28 -1.11 -3.91
CA PRO A 76 -12.84 0.11 -4.58
C PRO A 76 -12.52 1.26 -3.62
N GLU A 77 -13.27 1.37 -2.53
CA GLU A 77 -13.11 2.39 -1.49
C GLU A 77 -11.80 2.22 -0.71
N VAL A 78 -11.42 0.97 -0.41
CA VAL A 78 -10.15 0.65 0.26
C VAL A 78 -8.98 0.94 -0.65
N ARG A 79 -9.11 0.62 -1.95
CA ARG A 79 -8.11 0.94 -2.96
C ARG A 79 -7.92 2.46 -3.12
N GLN A 80 -9.00 3.22 -3.19
CA GLN A 80 -8.94 4.67 -3.27
C GLN A 80 -8.37 5.30 -2.00
N GLU A 81 -8.74 4.81 -0.81
CA GLU A 81 -8.17 5.30 0.44
C GLU A 81 -6.69 4.94 0.59
N LEU A 82 -6.28 3.78 0.09
CA LEU A 82 -4.87 3.38 0.04
C LEU A 82 -4.05 4.35 -0.84
N ARG A 83 -4.57 4.69 -2.02
CA ARG A 83 -3.97 5.73 -2.87
C ARG A 83 -3.98 7.11 -2.21
N SER A 84 -5.08 7.48 -1.55
CA SER A 84 -5.21 8.77 -0.88
C SER A 84 -4.15 8.94 0.21
N ARG A 85 -3.90 7.89 1.00
CA ARG A 85 -2.91 7.87 2.08
C ARG A 85 -1.49 7.90 1.56
N LEU A 86 -1.23 7.22 0.45
CA LEU A 86 0.08 7.27 -0.20
C LEU A 86 0.33 8.65 -0.83
N ARG A 87 -0.70 9.37 -1.28
CA ARG A 87 -0.53 10.74 -1.83
C ARG A 87 -0.53 11.85 -0.78
N ARG A 88 -1.10 11.62 0.40
CA ARG A 88 -1.31 12.67 1.44
C ARG A 88 -0.03 13.16 2.14
N SER A 89 1.12 12.56 1.89
CA SER A 89 2.37 12.91 2.57
C SER A 89 3.53 12.80 1.59
N PRO A 90 4.13 13.90 1.12
CA PRO A 90 5.41 13.85 0.42
C PRO A 90 6.55 13.41 1.36
N VAL A 91 7.64 12.83 0.82
CA VAL A 91 8.87 12.43 1.53
C VAL A 91 9.45 13.54 2.38
N ILE A 92 9.27 14.78 1.92
CA ILE A 92 9.93 15.93 2.49
C ILE A 92 8.88 16.83 3.11
N SER A 93 8.64 16.62 4.40
CA SER A 93 8.15 17.72 5.21
C SER A 93 9.27 18.75 5.28
N LEU A 94 8.96 19.98 4.87
CA LEU A 94 9.81 21.18 4.91
C LEU A 94 10.53 21.39 6.25
N GLU A 95 10.00 20.83 7.35
CA GLU A 95 10.47 21.03 8.72
C GLU A 95 11.63 20.14 9.17
N ASP A 96 11.90 19.02 8.50
CA ASP A 96 12.90 18.01 8.97
C ASP A 96 14.23 18.05 8.20
N GLN A 97 14.47 19.08 7.38
CA GLN A 97 15.74 19.22 6.68
C GLN A 97 16.54 20.43 7.13
N ASP A 98 17.43 20.17 8.08
CA ASP A 98 18.82 20.54 7.87
C ASP A 98 19.25 19.91 6.53
N PHE A 99 19.01 20.63 5.44
CA PHE A 99 19.89 20.47 4.29
C PHE A 99 21.26 20.88 4.76
N GLU A 100 22.03 19.86 5.12
CA GLU A 100 23.46 19.99 5.21
C GLU A 100 23.92 20.68 3.94
N SER A 101 24.40 21.91 4.10
CA SER A 101 24.70 22.84 3.02
C SER A 101 25.42 22.12 1.90
N TRP A 102 24.95 22.29 0.66
CA TRP A 102 25.57 21.74 -0.54
C TRP A 102 27.11 21.76 -0.41
N ASP A 103 27.76 20.59 -0.36
CA ASP A 103 29.22 20.54 -0.44
C ASP A 103 29.60 20.72 -1.93
N PRO A 104 30.26 21.83 -2.30
CA PRO A 104 30.65 22.07 -3.70
C PRO A 104 31.63 21.02 -4.24
N ARG A 105 32.23 20.21 -3.36
CA ARG A 105 33.20 19.16 -3.72
C ARG A 105 32.55 17.80 -3.92
N GLU A 106 31.26 17.66 -3.64
CA GLU A 106 30.55 16.41 -3.80
C GLU A 106 30.42 16.02 -5.28
N SER A 107 30.69 14.75 -5.59
CA SER A 107 30.45 14.23 -6.94
C SER A 107 28.95 14.03 -7.18
N PHE A 108 28.51 14.19 -8.44
CA PHE A 108 27.12 13.90 -8.82
C PHE A 108 26.67 12.50 -8.37
N SER A 109 27.54 11.50 -8.47
CA SER A 109 27.23 10.12 -8.06
C SER A 109 26.99 9.98 -6.55
N ASP A 110 27.83 10.61 -5.72
CA ASP A 110 27.67 10.56 -4.25
C ASP A 110 26.37 11.24 -3.83
N ARG A 111 26.05 12.34 -4.51
CA ARG A 111 24.84 13.12 -4.30
C ARG A 111 23.58 12.34 -4.61
N VAL A 112 23.56 11.72 -5.78
CA VAL A 112 22.47 10.85 -6.24
C VAL A 112 22.32 9.65 -5.29
N LEU A 113 23.42 9.03 -4.88
CA LEU A 113 23.38 7.90 -3.95
C LEU A 113 22.81 8.29 -2.58
N ARG A 114 23.28 9.40 -1.99
CA ARG A 114 22.75 9.90 -0.71
C ARG A 114 21.26 10.18 -0.81
N PHE A 115 20.85 10.80 -1.91
CA PHE A 115 19.44 11.07 -2.16
C PHE A 115 18.62 9.78 -2.23
N PHE A 116 19.04 8.81 -3.03
CA PHE A 116 18.34 7.53 -3.14
C PHE A 116 18.21 6.79 -1.80
N GLN A 117 19.25 6.84 -0.97
CA GLN A 117 19.20 6.25 0.36
C GLN A 117 18.13 6.90 1.24
N ARG A 118 18.01 8.23 1.21
CA ARG A 118 16.96 8.97 1.95
C ARG A 118 15.57 8.63 1.41
N LEU A 119 15.40 8.67 0.09
CA LEU A 119 14.14 8.35 -0.58
C LEU A 119 13.68 6.92 -0.23
N LEU A 120 14.57 5.94 -0.32
CA LEU A 120 14.27 4.55 0.01
C LEU A 120 13.89 4.39 1.49
N GLY A 121 14.60 5.06 2.40
CA GLY A 121 14.30 5.04 3.82
C GLY A 121 12.89 5.55 4.12
N TYR A 122 12.52 6.67 3.50
CA TYR A 122 11.17 7.21 3.65
C TYR A 122 10.10 6.33 3.02
N LEU A 123 10.29 5.91 1.77
CA LEU A 123 9.34 5.03 1.08
C LEU A 123 9.08 3.80 1.95
N LEU A 124 10.12 3.19 2.49
CA LEU A 124 9.99 2.06 3.42
C LEU A 124 9.15 2.41 4.65
N GLN A 125 9.36 3.57 5.27
CA GLN A 125 8.57 4.02 6.42
C GLN A 125 7.09 4.26 6.06
N LYS A 126 6.84 4.91 4.93
CA LYS A 126 5.49 5.21 4.43
C LYS A 126 4.71 3.94 4.11
N TRP A 127 5.34 2.99 3.41
CA TRP A 127 4.75 1.67 3.15
C TRP A 127 4.51 0.87 4.43
N ARG A 128 5.41 0.94 5.42
CA ARG A 128 5.19 0.34 6.74
C ARG A 128 3.99 0.95 7.47
N ALA A 129 3.85 2.27 7.46
CA ALA A 129 2.72 2.95 8.06
C ALA A 129 1.39 2.57 7.38
N LEU A 130 1.40 2.49 6.05
CA LEU A 130 0.25 2.05 5.26
C LEU A 130 -0.14 0.61 5.59
N LEU A 131 0.83 -0.31 5.65
CA LEU A 131 0.59 -1.70 6.07
C LEU A 131 0.04 -1.80 7.49
N ALA A 132 0.57 -1.01 8.42
CA ALA A 132 0.09 -0.97 9.79
C ALA A 132 -1.35 -0.45 9.90
N TRP A 133 -1.73 0.51 9.05
CA TRP A 133 -3.12 0.97 8.93
C TRP A 133 -4.01 -0.13 8.36
N LEU A 134 -3.60 -0.78 7.26
CA LEU A 134 -4.39 -1.82 6.61
C LEU A 134 -4.68 -2.98 7.57
N ARG A 135 -3.68 -3.43 8.32
CA ARG A 135 -3.84 -4.47 9.37
C ARG A 135 -4.87 -4.06 10.42
N ARG A 136 -4.86 -2.80 10.85
CA ARG A 136 -5.83 -2.27 11.82
C ARG A 136 -7.24 -2.22 11.24
N ALA A 137 -7.39 -1.78 9.99
CA ALA A 137 -8.67 -1.75 9.30
C ALA A 137 -9.28 -3.15 9.17
N VAL A 138 -8.48 -4.14 8.74
CA VAL A 138 -8.90 -5.55 8.66
C VAL A 138 -9.31 -6.10 10.03
N ALA A 139 -8.50 -5.86 11.06
CA ALA A 139 -8.81 -6.31 12.42
C ALA A 139 -10.10 -5.69 12.96
N ALA A 140 -10.33 -4.39 12.70
CA ALA A 140 -11.57 -3.72 13.09
C ALA A 140 -12.79 -4.29 12.34
N GLY A 141 -12.67 -4.53 11.03
CA GLY A 141 -13.73 -5.14 10.23
C GLY A 141 -14.10 -6.54 10.72
N MET A 142 -13.11 -7.39 10.99
CA MET A 142 -13.33 -8.74 11.54
C MET A 142 -14.03 -8.70 12.90
N ARG A 143 -13.63 -7.79 13.80
CA ARG A 143 -14.30 -7.62 15.10
C ARG A 143 -15.75 -7.20 14.94
N ALA A 144 -16.03 -6.21 14.09
CA ALA A 144 -17.39 -5.76 13.84
C ALA A 144 -18.28 -6.89 13.29
N LEU A 145 -17.74 -7.71 12.37
CA LEU A 145 -18.43 -8.87 11.84
C LEU A 145 -18.75 -9.91 12.93
N CYS A 146 -17.77 -10.26 13.79
CA CYS A 146 -18.01 -11.19 14.88
C CYS A 146 -19.12 -10.69 15.83
N CYS A 147 -19.06 -9.42 16.25
CA CYS A 147 -20.09 -8.86 17.11
C CYS A 147 -21.48 -8.87 16.46
N ALA A 148 -21.56 -8.59 15.15
CA ALA A 148 -22.83 -8.66 14.42
C ALA A 148 -23.38 -10.10 14.37
N VAL A 149 -22.53 -11.09 14.11
CA VAL A 149 -22.92 -12.50 14.10
C VAL A 149 -23.38 -12.96 15.48
N GLU A 150 -22.66 -12.60 16.54
CA GLU A 150 -23.05 -12.90 17.92
C GLU A 150 -24.41 -12.29 18.27
N THR A 151 -24.68 -11.06 17.81
CA THR A 151 -25.97 -10.39 18.02
C THR A 151 -27.11 -11.08 17.27
N VAL A 152 -26.89 -11.45 16.01
CA VAL A 152 -27.90 -12.20 15.23
C VAL A 152 -28.15 -13.57 15.88
N TRP A 153 -27.08 -14.23 16.36
CA TRP A 153 -27.17 -15.52 17.01
C TRP A 153 -27.94 -15.47 18.33
N SER A 154 -27.73 -14.45 19.16
CA SER A 154 -28.47 -14.30 20.42
C SER A 154 -29.97 -14.10 20.18
N VAL A 155 -30.35 -13.25 19.21
CA VAL A 155 -31.75 -13.06 18.80
C VAL A 155 -32.37 -14.38 18.32
N PHE A 156 -31.62 -15.16 17.56
CA PHE A 156 -32.07 -16.47 17.10
C PHE A 156 -32.26 -17.47 18.26
N GLN A 157 -31.36 -17.48 19.25
CA GLN A 157 -31.50 -18.31 20.45
C GLN A 157 -32.72 -17.91 21.30
N ASP A 158 -32.96 -16.60 21.46
CA ASP A 158 -34.10 -16.08 22.21
C ASP A 158 -35.42 -16.48 21.53
N PHE A 159 -35.48 -16.36 20.20
CA PHE A 159 -36.63 -16.80 19.41
C PHE A 159 -36.89 -18.30 19.56
N CYS A 160 -35.84 -19.13 19.43
CA CYS A 160 -35.96 -20.58 19.61
C CYS A 160 -36.47 -20.94 21.03
N SER A 161 -35.95 -20.25 22.05
CA SER A 161 -36.35 -20.46 23.45
C SER A 161 -37.81 -20.08 23.69
N PHE A 162 -38.25 -18.95 23.12
CA PHE A 162 -39.65 -18.52 23.16
C PHE A 162 -40.58 -19.54 22.49
N MET A 163 -40.23 -20.03 21.31
CA MET A 163 -41.01 -21.05 20.59
C MET A 163 -41.11 -22.36 21.38
N ALA A 164 -40.02 -22.82 21.99
CA ALA A 164 -40.01 -24.02 22.82
C ALA A 164 -40.96 -23.90 24.03
N GLN A 165 -40.98 -22.73 24.68
CA GLN A 165 -41.91 -22.45 25.78
C GLN A 165 -43.36 -22.43 25.30
N ALA A 166 -43.66 -21.71 24.21
CA ALA A 166 -45.01 -21.62 23.66
C ALA A 166 -45.56 -23.01 23.30
N LEU A 167 -44.75 -23.86 22.65
CA LEU A 167 -45.13 -25.23 22.32
C LEU A 167 -45.29 -26.11 23.56
N GLY A 168 -44.41 -25.97 24.56
CA GLY A 168 -44.52 -26.67 25.84
C GLY A 168 -45.82 -26.36 26.59
N PHE A 169 -46.25 -25.10 26.60
CA PHE A 169 -47.53 -24.69 27.19
C PHE A 169 -48.73 -25.26 26.42
N THR A 170 -48.67 -25.33 25.10
CA THR A 170 -49.78 -25.88 24.29
C THR A 170 -49.94 -27.38 24.38
N ILE A 171 -48.90 -28.13 24.77
CA ILE A 171 -48.96 -29.59 24.95
C ILE A 171 -49.51 -29.98 26.34
N GLN A 172 -49.50 -29.05 27.30
CA GLN A 172 -49.99 -29.28 28.68
C GLN A 172 -51.42 -28.75 28.93
N ALA A 173 -52.08 -28.15 27.93
CA ALA A 173 -53.47 -27.68 27.98
C ALA A 173 -54.41 -28.63 27.23
#